data_AF-A0A6S7G4A1-F1
#
_entry.id   AF-A0A6S7G4A1-F1
#
_cell.length_a   1.000
_cell.length_b   1.000
_cell.length_c   1.000
_cell.angle_alpha   90.00
_cell.angle_beta   90.00
_cell.angle_gamma   90.00
#
_symmetry.space_group_name_H-M   'P 1'
#
loop_
_entity.id
_entity.type
_entity.pdbx_description
1 polymer ?
#
loop_
_entity_poly.entity_id
_entity_poly.type
_entity_poly.pdbx_seq_one_letter_code
_entity_poly.pdbx_strand_id
1 'polypeptide(L)'
;MGALPYSAPNKTAFNAHKFLLFKTSERKGSRFSRTTTLVFLLLIIVIVLVMLIALTYGKDLQCDDDDRNNLEHTRRKNSSTESNNLISFLLFSDVHLDQFYKSTAGIDSFCRNESEPSAYNAPYGRIGCDSPLRLLNDALNAMKKQANNLPNLDFIMLSGDSCAHSIETNRRKVVLENINTSSKAVKLTFPDIPYFPSIGNNDIPGHYVMPVENDTWYSDLLNIWQDAILCKQCNMSYQTTTEAELRKTFLYGGYYSVSIAGGKMTLLVLNSMYWDWKTWKPDDYFQERAEKQIKWLEEQLQLAKSTNKRVILTSHIPPGIDTYVEKTLWLTNFTDLYMDLVTNKFSEVVAGQIYAHFHKDSFRFLHGNKKDLSLKKSSYILLMPSISPVYNNNPNFRVVHLDPDLQAIKDYEQWYMNLVMATG
;
A
#
# COMPACT_ATOMS: atom_id res chain seq x y z
N MET A 1 -29.76 -14.89 6.84
CA MET A 1 -30.39 -14.01 7.86
C MET A 1 -29.81 -12.61 7.70
N GLY A 2 -30.69 -11.64 7.39
CA GLY A 2 -30.56 -10.18 7.50
C GLY A 2 -29.23 -9.49 7.17
N ALA A 3 -29.11 -8.97 5.94
CA ALA A 3 -28.19 -7.88 5.64
C ALA A 3 -28.78 -6.56 6.17
N LEU A 4 -27.99 -5.80 6.94
CA LEU A 4 -28.34 -4.46 7.44
C LEU A 4 -28.08 -3.41 6.33
N PRO A 5 -29.00 -2.46 6.09
CA PRO A 5 -28.80 -1.42 5.09
C PRO A 5 -27.93 -0.28 5.66
N TYR A 6 -26.97 0.17 4.85
CA TYR A 6 -26.14 1.34 5.10
C TYR A 6 -26.99 2.61 4.86
N SER A 7 -27.19 3.43 5.89
CA SER A 7 -27.88 4.72 5.77
C SER A 7 -26.90 5.83 5.38
N ALA A 8 -27.23 6.56 4.31
CA ALA A 8 -26.48 7.73 3.86
C ALA A 8 -26.71 8.93 4.79
N PRO A 9 -25.70 9.78 5.06
CA PRO A 9 -25.91 11.03 5.76
C PRO A 9 -26.45 12.14 4.84
N ASN A 10 -27.30 12.97 5.46
CA ASN A 10 -28.12 14.04 4.89
C ASN A 10 -27.39 15.03 3.97
N LYS A 11 -28.03 15.34 2.84
CA LYS A 11 -27.78 16.52 2.01
C LYS A 11 -28.18 17.79 2.76
N THR A 12 -27.22 18.63 3.11
CA THR A 12 -27.47 20.05 3.40
C THR A 12 -26.98 20.89 2.22
N ALA A 13 -27.92 21.61 1.62
CA ALA A 13 -27.72 22.50 0.49
C ALA A 13 -26.85 23.71 0.88
N PHE A 14 -25.76 23.95 0.15
CA PHE A 14 -25.00 25.19 0.23
C PHE A 14 -25.61 26.20 -0.75
N ASN A 15 -26.40 27.14 -0.19
CA ASN A 15 -26.90 28.30 -0.93
C ASN A 15 -25.80 29.37 -1.03
N ALA A 16 -25.50 29.77 -2.26
CA ALA A 16 -24.62 30.90 -2.57
C ALA A 16 -25.28 32.23 -2.17
N HIS A 17 -24.60 33.04 -1.35
CA HIS A 17 -25.00 34.44 -1.17
C HIS A 17 -23.82 35.41 -1.05
N LYS A 18 -23.80 36.29 -2.06
CA LYS A 18 -23.65 37.76 -2.01
C LYS A 18 -22.36 38.34 -1.39
N PHE A 19 -21.53 38.84 -2.30
CA PHE A 19 -20.64 39.98 -2.08
C PHE A 19 -21.40 41.17 -1.47
N LEU A 20 -20.93 41.68 -0.34
CA LEU A 20 -21.33 42.95 0.25
C LEU A 20 -20.08 43.83 0.37
N LEU A 21 -19.97 44.80 -0.54
CA LEU A 21 -19.02 45.90 -0.48
C LEU A 21 -19.51 46.93 0.55
N PHE A 22 -18.74 47.18 1.61
CA PHE A 22 -19.00 48.29 2.53
C PHE A 22 -18.34 49.57 2.01
N LYS A 23 -19.17 50.59 1.77
CA LYS A 23 -18.78 51.99 1.52
C LYS A 23 -18.76 52.71 2.87
N THR A 24 -17.60 53.18 3.31
CA THR A 24 -17.49 54.01 4.53
C THR A 24 -17.78 55.47 4.19
N SER A 25 -18.72 56.04 4.94
CA SER A 25 -19.08 57.46 4.91
C SER A 25 -18.35 58.16 6.05
N GLU A 26 -17.51 59.14 5.73
CA GLU A 26 -16.89 60.05 6.69
C GLU A 26 -17.92 60.94 7.38
N ARG A 27 -17.85 61.03 8.71
CA ARG A 27 -18.30 62.22 9.46
C ARG A 27 -17.28 62.58 10.54
N LYS A 28 -16.81 63.82 10.47
CA LYS A 28 -15.92 64.51 11.41
C LYS A 28 -16.64 64.77 12.76
N GLY A 29 -15.88 64.69 13.86
CA GLY A 29 -16.06 65.63 14.98
C GLY A 29 -16.23 65.07 16.41
N SER A 30 -15.10 64.96 17.12
CA SER A 30 -14.88 65.29 18.54
C SER A 30 -15.02 64.24 19.65
N ARG A 31 -14.05 64.36 20.58
CA ARG A 31 -13.87 63.78 21.93
C ARG A 31 -13.54 62.27 22.00
N PHE A 32 -12.24 62.00 22.09
CA PHE A 32 -11.71 60.72 22.56
C PHE A 32 -12.23 60.43 23.98
N SER A 33 -13.10 59.44 24.09
CA SER A 33 -13.50 58.85 25.37
C SER A 33 -12.28 58.17 26.00
N ARG A 34 -12.19 58.16 27.34
CA ARG A 34 -11.19 57.36 28.10
C ARG A 34 -11.12 55.91 27.60
N THR A 35 -12.24 55.37 27.12
CA THR A 35 -12.33 54.02 26.53
C THR A 35 -11.58 53.92 25.20
N THR A 36 -11.64 54.94 24.34
CA THR A 36 -10.94 54.98 23.05
C THR A 36 -9.43 55.09 23.26
N THR A 37 -8.99 55.86 24.26
CA THR A 37 -7.57 55.94 24.65
C THR A 37 -7.06 54.61 25.21
N LEU A 38 -7.88 53.91 26.01
CA LEU A 38 -7.53 52.59 26.56
C LEU A 38 -7.39 51.53 25.47
N VAL A 39 -8.31 51.52 24.49
CA VAL A 39 -8.24 50.61 23.33
C VAL A 39 -7.00 50.90 22.51
N PHE A 40 -6.65 52.17 22.29
CA PHE A 40 -5.45 52.55 21.56
C PHE A 40 -4.17 52.11 22.30
N LEU A 41 -4.14 52.24 23.62
CA LEU A 41 -3.03 51.78 24.46
C LEU A 41 -2.88 50.25 24.43
N LEU A 42 -4.00 49.51 24.51
CA LEU A 42 -4.00 48.05 24.38
C LEU A 42 -3.51 47.61 23.00
N LEU A 43 -3.91 48.32 21.94
CA LEU A 43 -3.44 48.02 20.58
C LEU A 43 -1.94 48.22 20.44
N ILE A 44 -1.39 49.30 21.02
CA ILE A 44 0.05 49.55 21.04
C ILE A 44 0.78 48.46 21.82
N ILE A 45 0.25 48.04 22.98
CA ILE A 45 0.84 46.96 23.79
C ILE A 45 0.86 45.65 23.01
N VAL A 46 -0.23 45.31 22.30
CA VAL A 46 -0.28 44.11 21.45
C VAL A 46 0.73 44.20 20.30
N ILE A 47 0.84 45.34 19.64
CA ILE A 47 1.83 45.54 18.56
C ILE A 47 3.25 45.39 19.09
N VAL A 48 3.57 45.96 20.26
CA VAL A 48 4.88 45.83 20.88
C VAL A 48 5.16 44.38 21.29
N LEU A 49 4.17 43.66 21.81
CA LEU A 49 4.29 42.22 22.11
C LEU A 49 4.55 41.39 20.85
N VAL A 50 3.82 41.66 19.76
CA VAL A 50 4.04 40.97 18.48
C VAL A 50 5.42 41.30 17.91
N MET A 51 5.89 42.55 18.00
CA MET A 51 7.25 42.91 17.59
C MET A 51 8.31 42.26 18.46
N LEU A 52 8.12 42.17 19.78
CA LEU A 52 9.04 41.49 20.69
C LEU A 52 9.10 39.99 20.41
N ILE A 53 7.96 39.35 20.13
CA ILE A 53 7.88 37.96 19.69
C ILE A 53 8.59 37.81 18.32
N ALA A 54 8.34 38.70 17.37
CA ALA A 54 9.02 38.68 16.07
C ALA A 54 10.53 38.95 16.18
N LEU A 55 10.99 39.70 17.18
CA LEU A 55 12.42 39.95 17.42
C LEU A 55 13.09 38.81 18.20
N THR A 56 12.36 38.11 19.07
CA THR A 56 12.86 36.92 19.77
C THR A 56 12.90 35.72 18.85
N TYR A 57 11.85 35.48 18.05
CA TYR A 57 11.81 34.38 17.09
C TYR A 57 12.45 34.73 15.73
N GLY A 58 12.54 36.00 15.36
CA GLY A 58 13.21 36.45 14.13
C GLY A 58 14.74 36.39 14.22
N LYS A 59 15.29 36.36 15.44
CA LYS A 59 16.73 36.08 15.66
C LYS A 59 17.06 34.58 15.59
N ASP A 60 16.09 33.69 15.80
CA ASP A 60 16.24 32.24 15.59
C ASP A 60 15.89 31.79 14.15
N LEU A 61 15.55 32.75 13.27
CA LEU A 61 15.23 32.52 11.84
C LEU A 61 16.28 33.09 10.88
N GLN A 62 17.39 33.62 11.38
CA GLN A 62 18.62 33.73 10.58
C GLN A 62 19.28 32.35 10.52
N CYS A 63 18.75 31.48 9.66
CA CYS A 63 19.56 30.42 9.12
C CYS A 63 20.69 31.09 8.33
N ASP A 64 21.93 30.84 8.74
CA ASP A 64 23.16 31.20 8.05
C ASP A 64 23.04 30.92 6.54
N ASP A 65 23.03 31.97 5.72
CA ASP A 65 23.08 31.86 4.26
C ASP A 65 24.43 31.30 3.78
N ASP A 66 25.47 31.31 4.62
CA ASP A 66 26.77 30.68 4.34
C ASP A 66 26.74 29.14 4.51
N ASP A 67 25.84 28.61 5.35
CA ASP A 67 25.69 27.17 5.53
C ASP A 67 24.84 26.54 4.42
N ARG A 68 23.92 27.29 3.77
CA ARG A 68 23.16 26.78 2.62
C ARG A 68 24.03 26.48 1.41
N ASN A 69 25.01 27.33 1.11
CA ASN A 69 25.91 27.09 -0.01
C ASN A 69 26.83 25.90 0.27
N ASN A 70 27.33 25.73 1.50
CA ASN A 70 28.12 24.56 1.86
C ASN A 70 27.28 23.28 2.00
N LEU A 71 26.04 23.34 2.49
CA LEU A 71 25.11 22.19 2.54
C LEU A 71 24.59 21.80 1.16
N GLU A 72 24.36 22.74 0.24
CA GLU A 72 24.03 22.44 -1.16
C GLU A 72 25.25 21.91 -1.93
N HIS A 73 26.45 22.44 -1.68
CA HIS A 73 27.66 21.91 -2.33
C HIS A 73 28.05 20.53 -1.79
N THR A 74 27.82 20.28 -0.50
CA THR A 74 28.04 18.97 0.16
C THR A 74 26.90 17.98 -0.15
N ARG A 75 25.65 18.42 -0.30
CA ARG A 75 24.55 17.61 -0.86
C ARG A 75 24.78 17.28 -2.32
N ARG A 76 25.26 18.21 -3.15
CA ARG A 76 25.59 17.92 -4.56
C ARG A 76 26.81 17.01 -4.70
N LYS A 77 27.83 17.15 -3.85
CA LYS A 77 28.98 16.22 -3.82
C LYS A 77 28.58 14.84 -3.29
N ASN A 78 27.83 14.73 -2.18
CA ASN A 78 27.39 13.43 -1.65
C ASN A 78 26.29 12.76 -2.48
N SER A 79 25.38 13.53 -3.09
CA SER A 79 24.37 13.01 -4.03
C SER A 79 25.01 12.44 -5.30
N SER A 80 26.13 13.00 -5.76
CA SER A 80 26.83 12.48 -6.94
C SER A 80 27.58 11.16 -6.70
N THR A 81 27.79 10.77 -5.43
CA THR A 81 28.43 9.49 -5.05
C THR A 81 27.48 8.49 -4.38
N GLU A 82 26.40 8.91 -3.71
CA GLU A 82 25.38 8.02 -3.13
C GLU A 82 24.37 7.48 -4.15
N SER A 83 24.23 8.15 -5.31
CA SER A 83 23.23 7.82 -6.34
C SER A 83 23.51 6.51 -7.09
N ASN A 84 24.72 5.94 -7.01
CA ASN A 84 25.15 4.95 -8.01
C ASN A 84 24.68 3.51 -7.76
N ASN A 85 24.04 3.19 -6.62
CA ASN A 85 23.66 1.81 -6.27
C ASN A 85 22.21 1.62 -5.79
N LEU A 86 21.33 2.63 -5.90
CA LEU A 86 19.93 2.46 -5.52
C LEU A 86 19.22 1.47 -6.46
N ILE A 87 18.52 0.53 -5.85
CA ILE A 87 17.67 -0.43 -6.56
C ILE A 87 16.23 -0.02 -6.36
N SER A 88 15.40 -0.08 -7.39
CA SER A 88 13.98 0.24 -7.29
C SER A 88 13.11 -0.95 -7.63
N PHE A 89 11.91 -0.99 -7.06
CA PHE A 89 10.86 -1.93 -7.47
C PHE A 89 9.51 -1.21 -7.59
N LEU A 90 8.65 -1.75 -8.45
CA LEU A 90 7.28 -1.28 -8.61
C LEU A 90 6.36 -2.07 -7.68
N LEU A 91 5.48 -1.37 -6.97
CA LEU A 91 4.54 -1.96 -6.03
C LEU A 91 3.12 -1.51 -6.32
N PHE A 92 2.20 -2.45 -6.41
CA PHE A 92 0.76 -2.20 -6.47
C PHE A 92 -0.02 -3.29 -5.73
N SER A 93 -1.31 -3.05 -5.51
CA SER A 93 -2.19 -4.00 -4.84
C SER A 93 -3.65 -3.77 -5.19
N ASP A 94 -4.50 -4.71 -4.77
CA ASP A 94 -5.95 -4.60 -4.78
C ASP A 94 -6.44 -4.12 -6.16
N VAL A 95 -6.02 -4.86 -7.20
CA VAL A 95 -6.41 -4.59 -8.59
C VAL A 95 -7.91 -4.70 -8.71
N HIS A 96 -8.48 -5.75 -8.10
CA HIS A 96 -9.87 -6.14 -8.24
C HIS A 96 -10.36 -6.01 -9.68
N LEU A 97 -9.73 -6.76 -10.57
CA LEU A 97 -10.14 -6.81 -11.96
C LEU A 97 -11.56 -7.35 -12.06
N ASP A 98 -12.44 -6.57 -12.67
CA ASP A 98 -13.82 -6.93 -12.95
C ASP A 98 -14.00 -7.12 -14.46
N GLN A 99 -13.97 -8.38 -14.91
CA GLN A 99 -14.22 -8.73 -16.31
C GLN A 99 -15.67 -8.48 -16.76
N PHE A 100 -16.58 -8.19 -15.82
CA PHE A 100 -17.98 -7.86 -16.09
C PHE A 100 -18.26 -6.35 -16.07
N TYR A 101 -17.23 -5.52 -15.86
CA TYR A 101 -17.37 -4.07 -15.83
C TYR A 101 -17.94 -3.52 -17.15
N LYS A 102 -18.94 -2.65 -17.02
CA LYS A 102 -19.57 -1.90 -18.11
C LYS A 102 -19.49 -0.41 -17.80
N SER A 103 -18.85 0.35 -18.68
CA SER A 103 -18.55 1.77 -18.45
C SER A 103 -19.77 2.67 -18.34
N THR A 104 -20.90 2.22 -18.89
CA THR A 104 -22.21 2.88 -18.89
C THR A 104 -23.07 2.50 -17.68
N ALA A 105 -22.72 1.45 -16.92
CA ALA A 105 -23.51 0.98 -15.79
C ALA A 105 -23.29 1.84 -14.53
N GLY A 106 -24.33 1.91 -13.69
CA GLY A 106 -24.34 2.60 -12.41
C GLY A 106 -23.67 1.81 -11.27
N ILE A 107 -23.28 2.53 -10.21
CA ILE A 107 -22.58 1.98 -9.02
C ILE A 107 -23.46 0.98 -8.27
N ASP A 108 -24.78 1.21 -8.23
CA ASP A 108 -25.74 0.34 -7.54
C ASP A 108 -25.78 -1.09 -8.10
N SER A 109 -25.25 -1.29 -9.31
CA SER A 109 -25.11 -2.59 -9.96
C SER A 109 -23.67 -3.13 -9.95
N PHE A 110 -22.78 -2.58 -9.11
CA PHE A 110 -21.33 -2.81 -9.15
C PHE A 110 -20.72 -2.52 -10.54
N CYS A 111 -21.32 -1.60 -11.31
CA CYS A 111 -20.96 -1.33 -12.69
C CYS A 111 -21.08 -2.53 -13.65
N ARG A 112 -22.02 -3.47 -13.42
CA ARG A 112 -22.20 -4.66 -14.28
C ARG A 112 -23.49 -4.68 -15.09
N ASN A 113 -24.52 -3.94 -14.65
CA ASN A 113 -25.85 -3.97 -15.27
C ASN A 113 -26.20 -2.61 -15.92
N GLU A 114 -26.37 -2.62 -17.24
CA GLU A 114 -26.73 -1.42 -18.02
C GLU A 114 -28.22 -1.06 -17.94
N SER A 115 -29.07 -1.95 -17.41
CA SER A 115 -30.46 -1.60 -17.12
C SER A 115 -30.58 -0.52 -16.03
N GLU A 116 -29.51 -0.30 -15.27
CA GLU A 116 -29.34 0.81 -14.33
C GLU A 116 -28.22 1.74 -14.84
N PRO A 117 -28.45 2.50 -15.93
CA PRO A 117 -27.39 3.27 -16.58
C PRO A 117 -26.96 4.46 -15.74
N SER A 118 -25.68 4.78 -15.81
CA SER A 118 -25.13 5.98 -15.21
C SER A 118 -25.36 7.22 -16.08
N ALA A 119 -25.34 8.40 -15.45
CA ALA A 119 -25.35 9.70 -16.11
C ALA A 119 -24.11 9.99 -16.98
N TYR A 120 -22.99 9.26 -16.79
CA TYR A 120 -21.78 9.44 -17.61
C TYR A 120 -21.10 8.12 -17.94
N ASN A 121 -20.38 8.07 -19.05
CA ASN A 121 -19.57 6.92 -19.47
C ASN A 121 -18.20 6.94 -18.77
N ALA A 122 -17.85 5.86 -18.07
CA ALA A 122 -16.65 5.75 -17.24
C ALA A 122 -15.65 4.71 -17.79
N PRO A 123 -15.02 4.92 -18.96
CA PRO A 123 -14.20 3.89 -19.60
C PRO A 123 -12.90 3.60 -18.84
N TYR A 124 -12.47 4.50 -17.96
CA TYR A 124 -11.26 4.38 -17.13
C TYR A 124 -11.54 3.79 -15.74
N GLY A 125 -12.78 3.37 -15.48
CA GLY A 125 -13.24 2.99 -14.14
C GLY A 125 -14.05 4.10 -13.48
N ARG A 126 -14.70 3.74 -12.38
CA ARG A 126 -15.64 4.60 -11.65
C ARG A 126 -15.40 4.45 -10.15
N ILE A 127 -15.32 5.57 -9.43
CA ILE A 127 -15.34 5.58 -7.97
C ILE A 127 -16.54 4.76 -7.45
N GLY A 128 -16.30 3.82 -6.54
CA GLY A 128 -17.34 2.91 -6.03
C GLY A 128 -17.49 1.60 -6.80
N CYS A 129 -16.74 1.40 -7.89
CA CYS A 129 -16.71 0.15 -8.65
C CYS A 129 -15.29 -0.43 -8.71
N ASP A 130 -15.22 -1.73 -8.94
CA ASP A 130 -13.97 -2.44 -9.20
C ASP A 130 -13.40 -2.13 -10.60
N SER A 131 -12.14 -2.51 -10.82
CA SER A 131 -11.35 -2.03 -11.96
C SER A 131 -11.75 -2.70 -13.27
N PRO A 132 -12.03 -1.95 -14.36
CA PRO A 132 -11.97 -2.53 -15.69
C PRO A 132 -10.54 -2.88 -16.08
N LEU A 133 -10.38 -3.81 -17.03
CA LEU A 133 -9.07 -4.15 -17.61
C LEU A 133 -8.31 -2.93 -18.13
N ARG A 134 -9.03 -1.94 -18.67
CA ARG A 134 -8.43 -0.69 -19.14
C ARG A 134 -7.68 0.05 -18.04
N LEU A 135 -8.25 0.14 -16.84
CA LEU A 135 -7.61 0.81 -15.70
C LEU A 135 -6.32 0.12 -15.29
N LEU A 136 -6.32 -1.22 -15.23
CA LEU A 136 -5.10 -1.99 -14.98
C LEU A 136 -4.03 -1.69 -16.04
N ASN A 137 -4.39 -1.73 -17.32
CA ASN A 137 -3.44 -1.46 -18.41
C ASN A 137 -2.90 -0.02 -18.35
N ASP A 138 -3.73 0.97 -18.04
CA ASP A 138 -3.32 2.36 -17.90
C ASP A 138 -2.37 2.54 -16.71
N ALA A 139 -2.64 1.87 -15.58
CA ALA A 139 -1.74 1.85 -14.42
C ALA A 139 -0.38 1.20 -14.76
N LEU A 140 -0.38 0.06 -15.45
CA LEU A 140 0.86 -0.63 -15.88
C LEU A 140 1.66 0.22 -16.88
N ASN A 141 0.99 0.91 -17.80
CA ASN A 141 1.64 1.85 -18.72
C ASN A 141 2.27 3.04 -17.97
N ALA A 142 1.58 3.57 -16.96
CA ALA A 142 2.12 4.62 -16.11
C ALA A 142 3.33 4.12 -15.30
N MET A 143 3.27 2.92 -14.73
CA MET A 143 4.41 2.27 -14.08
C MET A 143 5.59 2.11 -15.05
N LYS A 144 5.35 1.66 -16.28
CA LYS A 144 6.40 1.51 -17.31
C LYS A 144 7.04 2.85 -17.66
N LYS A 145 6.25 3.92 -17.75
CA LYS A 145 6.76 5.27 -17.95
C LYS A 145 7.69 5.71 -16.82
N GLN A 146 7.34 5.41 -15.56
CA GLN A 146 8.23 5.71 -14.43
C GLN A 146 9.46 4.80 -14.41
N ALA A 147 9.30 3.51 -14.69
CA ALA A 147 10.39 2.55 -14.77
C ALA A 147 11.49 2.97 -15.76
N ASN A 148 11.12 3.57 -16.90
CA ASN A 148 12.09 4.07 -17.87
C ASN A 148 12.98 5.21 -17.35
N ASN A 149 12.58 5.88 -16.26
CA ASN A 149 13.36 6.93 -15.61
C ASN A 149 14.21 6.39 -14.44
N LEU A 150 14.06 5.10 -14.09
CA LEU A 150 14.80 4.50 -12.98
C LEU A 150 16.14 3.95 -13.49
N PRO A 151 17.24 4.16 -12.74
CA PRO A 151 18.54 3.63 -13.12
C PRO A 151 18.58 2.09 -13.07
N ASN A 152 17.83 1.50 -12.13
CA ASN A 152 17.76 0.07 -11.94
C ASN A 152 16.41 -0.35 -11.35
N LEU A 153 15.56 -1.00 -12.17
CA LEU A 153 14.34 -1.66 -11.76
C LEU A 153 14.63 -3.16 -11.59
N ASP A 154 14.46 -3.69 -10.38
CA ASP A 154 14.88 -5.06 -10.03
C ASP A 154 13.71 -6.04 -10.02
N PHE A 155 12.53 -5.62 -9.58
CA PHE A 155 11.34 -6.47 -9.57
C PHE A 155 10.03 -5.68 -9.56
N ILE A 156 8.92 -6.40 -9.73
CA ILE A 156 7.55 -5.92 -9.58
C ILE A 156 6.85 -6.75 -8.51
N MET A 157 6.05 -6.10 -7.69
CA MET A 157 5.37 -6.74 -6.58
C MET A 157 3.87 -6.41 -6.56
N LEU A 158 3.05 -7.46 -6.41
CA LEU A 158 1.62 -7.35 -6.15
C LEU A 158 1.33 -7.88 -4.73
N SER A 159 0.71 -7.08 -3.86
CA SER A 159 0.34 -7.51 -2.50
C SER A 159 -1.10 -8.02 -2.36
N GLY A 160 -1.62 -8.71 -3.38
CA GLY A 160 -2.90 -9.44 -3.35
C GLY A 160 -4.11 -8.73 -3.95
N ASP A 161 -5.24 -9.42 -3.90
CA ASP A 161 -6.58 -9.05 -4.37
C ASP A 161 -6.63 -8.64 -5.85
N SER A 162 -6.40 -9.64 -6.71
CA SER A 162 -6.52 -9.51 -8.17
C SER A 162 -7.96 -9.55 -8.65
N CYS A 163 -8.85 -10.27 -7.98
CA CYS A 163 -10.24 -10.48 -8.43
C CYS A 163 -11.23 -9.49 -7.79
N ALA A 164 -12.24 -9.06 -8.57
CA ALA A 164 -13.32 -8.19 -8.09
C ALA A 164 -14.15 -8.77 -6.94
N HIS A 165 -14.80 -7.86 -6.22
CA HIS A 165 -15.78 -8.17 -5.19
C HIS A 165 -17.06 -8.77 -5.78
N SER A 166 -17.87 -9.40 -4.93
CA SER A 166 -19.23 -9.86 -5.28
C SER A 166 -19.27 -10.77 -6.52
N ILE A 167 -18.25 -11.59 -6.72
CA ILE A 167 -18.23 -12.66 -7.72
C ILE A 167 -18.83 -13.90 -7.08
N GLU A 168 -20.06 -14.24 -7.46
CA GLU A 168 -20.80 -15.38 -6.89
C GLU A 168 -20.82 -16.58 -7.85
N THR A 169 -21.16 -16.37 -9.11
CA THR A 169 -21.30 -17.45 -10.09
C THR A 169 -19.95 -17.88 -10.65
N ASN A 170 -19.68 -19.19 -10.67
CA ASN A 170 -18.44 -19.78 -11.19
C ASN A 170 -17.17 -19.12 -10.60
N ARG A 171 -17.23 -18.66 -9.35
CA ARG A 171 -16.20 -17.82 -8.72
C ARG A 171 -14.79 -18.36 -8.89
N ARG A 172 -14.56 -19.65 -8.60
CA ARG A 172 -13.25 -20.31 -8.78
C ARG A 172 -12.67 -20.05 -10.17
N LYS A 173 -13.46 -20.25 -11.22
CA LYS A 173 -13.04 -20.03 -12.60
C LYS A 173 -12.74 -18.54 -12.84
N VAL A 174 -13.66 -17.66 -12.45
CA VAL A 174 -13.54 -16.20 -12.65
C VAL A 174 -12.32 -15.63 -11.92
N VAL A 175 -12.06 -16.05 -10.69
CA VAL A 175 -10.89 -15.62 -9.91
C VAL A 175 -9.60 -16.04 -10.61
N LEU A 176 -9.48 -17.30 -11.05
CA LEU A 176 -8.31 -17.77 -11.80
C LEU A 176 -8.15 -17.03 -13.14
N GLU A 177 -9.24 -16.74 -13.85
CA GLU A 177 -9.23 -15.95 -15.08
C GLU A 177 -8.74 -14.52 -14.85
N ASN A 178 -9.21 -13.87 -13.79
CA ASN A 178 -8.78 -12.52 -13.42
C ASN A 178 -7.31 -12.49 -12.99
N ILE A 179 -6.87 -13.43 -12.14
CA ILE A 179 -5.46 -13.56 -11.73
C ILE A 179 -4.57 -13.79 -12.96
N ASN A 180 -4.97 -14.68 -13.87
CA ASN A 180 -4.23 -14.96 -15.10
C ASN A 180 -4.18 -13.73 -16.01
N THR A 181 -5.28 -13.01 -16.16
CA THR A 181 -5.36 -11.79 -16.98
C THR A 181 -4.45 -10.70 -16.41
N SER A 182 -4.51 -10.45 -15.10
CA SER A 182 -3.64 -9.48 -14.44
C SER A 182 -2.17 -9.85 -14.57
N SER A 183 -1.83 -11.13 -14.34
CA SER A 183 -0.44 -11.61 -14.43
C SER A 183 0.10 -11.54 -15.86
N LYS A 184 -0.73 -11.84 -16.87
CA LYS A 184 -0.39 -11.67 -18.29
C LYS A 184 -0.18 -10.20 -18.64
N ALA A 185 -1.02 -9.30 -18.17
CA ALA A 185 -0.85 -7.86 -18.42
C ALA A 185 0.49 -7.34 -17.86
N VAL A 186 0.87 -7.78 -16.66
CA VAL A 186 2.20 -7.47 -16.08
C VAL A 186 3.32 -8.02 -16.95
N LYS A 187 3.29 -9.33 -17.29
CA LYS A 187 4.32 -9.99 -18.10
C LYS A 187 4.46 -9.39 -19.50
N LEU A 188 3.36 -8.97 -20.13
CA LEU A 188 3.39 -8.29 -21.42
C LEU A 188 4.01 -6.88 -21.32
N THR A 189 3.76 -6.18 -20.21
CA THR A 189 4.30 -4.84 -19.99
C THR A 189 5.79 -4.87 -19.63
N PHE A 190 6.19 -5.87 -18.84
CA PHE A 190 7.52 -6.07 -18.27
C PHE A 190 8.01 -7.51 -18.48
N PRO A 191 8.43 -7.89 -19.72
CA PRO A 191 8.79 -9.26 -20.04
C PRO A 191 10.06 -9.77 -19.36
N ASP A 192 10.98 -8.86 -19.03
CA ASP A 192 12.33 -9.16 -18.53
C ASP A 192 12.54 -8.74 -17.07
N ILE A 193 11.45 -8.51 -16.32
CA ILE A 193 11.49 -8.14 -14.89
C ILE A 193 10.71 -9.18 -14.09
N PRO A 194 11.26 -9.75 -13.00
CA PRO A 194 10.53 -10.73 -12.19
C PRO A 194 9.33 -10.09 -11.48
N TYR A 195 8.29 -10.90 -11.28
CA TYR A 195 7.02 -10.49 -10.69
C TYR A 195 6.66 -11.38 -9.50
N PHE A 196 6.44 -10.75 -8.34
CA PHE A 196 6.19 -11.42 -7.06
C PHE A 196 4.78 -11.10 -6.53
N PRO A 197 3.78 -11.93 -6.84
CA PRO A 197 2.43 -11.79 -6.33
C PRO A 197 2.25 -12.45 -4.95
N SER A 198 1.43 -11.81 -4.11
CA SER A 198 0.88 -12.37 -2.87
C SER A 198 -0.58 -12.75 -3.07
N ILE A 199 -1.11 -13.63 -2.22
CA ILE A 199 -2.53 -14.03 -2.23
C ILE A 199 -3.32 -13.11 -1.28
N GLY A 200 -4.40 -12.51 -1.79
CA GLY A 200 -5.39 -11.80 -0.96
C GLY A 200 -6.68 -12.60 -0.72
N ASN A 201 -7.61 -12.05 0.07
CA ASN A 201 -8.87 -12.70 0.44
C ASN A 201 -9.83 -12.90 -0.75
N ASN A 202 -9.65 -12.14 -1.84
CA ASN A 202 -10.37 -12.34 -3.10
C ASN A 202 -9.66 -13.28 -4.08
N ASP A 203 -8.44 -13.74 -3.77
CA ASP A 203 -7.61 -14.61 -4.62
C ASP A 203 -7.60 -16.08 -4.15
N ILE A 204 -8.54 -16.46 -3.28
CA ILE A 204 -8.76 -17.84 -2.81
C ILE A 204 -10.10 -18.39 -3.35
N PRO A 205 -10.35 -19.72 -3.32
CA PRO A 205 -11.45 -20.35 -4.04
C PRO A 205 -12.84 -19.72 -3.80
N GLY A 206 -13.10 -19.30 -2.56
CA GLY A 206 -14.26 -18.49 -2.19
C GLY A 206 -13.84 -17.23 -1.43
N HIS A 207 -14.71 -16.23 -1.31
CA HIS A 207 -14.38 -15.04 -0.52
C HIS A 207 -14.16 -15.44 0.95
N TYR A 208 -12.93 -15.32 1.46
CA TYR A 208 -12.53 -15.86 2.77
C TYR A 208 -12.73 -17.38 2.94
N VAL A 209 -12.73 -18.17 1.86
CA VAL A 209 -12.85 -19.65 1.93
C VAL A 209 -11.55 -20.26 1.43
N MET A 210 -10.81 -20.87 2.35
CA MET A 210 -9.50 -21.46 2.05
C MET A 210 -9.61 -22.74 1.22
N PRO A 211 -8.58 -23.07 0.41
CA PRO A 211 -8.47 -24.38 -0.21
C PRO A 211 -8.51 -25.49 0.85
N VAL A 212 -9.23 -26.57 0.55
CA VAL A 212 -9.29 -27.77 1.39
C VAL A 212 -8.17 -28.76 1.03
N GLU A 213 -8.05 -29.84 1.79
CA GLU A 213 -7.13 -30.92 1.46
C GLU A 213 -7.38 -31.46 0.04
N ASN A 214 -6.30 -31.70 -0.71
CA ASN A 214 -6.32 -32.16 -2.10
C ASN A 214 -6.94 -31.18 -3.13
N ASP A 215 -7.21 -29.93 -2.76
CA ASP A 215 -7.61 -28.90 -3.72
C ASP A 215 -6.44 -28.52 -4.66
N THR A 216 -6.71 -28.35 -5.96
CA THR A 216 -5.73 -27.94 -6.98
C THR A 216 -5.39 -26.44 -6.94
N TRP A 217 -6.01 -25.64 -6.07
CA TRP A 217 -5.93 -24.18 -6.11
C TRP A 217 -4.50 -23.64 -6.13
N TYR A 218 -3.63 -24.12 -5.23
CA TYR A 218 -2.24 -23.66 -5.20
C TYR A 218 -1.45 -24.14 -6.41
N SER A 219 -1.75 -25.31 -6.98
CA SER A 219 -1.13 -25.72 -8.25
C SER A 219 -1.63 -24.86 -9.42
N ASP A 220 -2.91 -24.49 -9.44
CA ASP A 220 -3.49 -23.63 -10.47
C ASP A 220 -2.85 -22.23 -10.43
N LEU A 221 -2.71 -21.65 -9.23
CA LEU A 221 -2.02 -20.37 -9.03
C LEU A 221 -0.53 -20.46 -9.40
N LEU A 222 0.16 -21.52 -8.97
CA LEU A 222 1.57 -21.69 -9.28
C LEU A 222 1.80 -21.83 -10.79
N ASN A 223 0.91 -22.51 -11.52
CA ASN A 223 0.99 -22.60 -12.97
C ASN A 223 0.90 -21.22 -13.66
N ILE A 224 0.18 -20.27 -13.06
CA ILE A 224 0.09 -18.89 -13.57
C ILE A 224 1.36 -18.09 -13.24
N TRP A 225 1.89 -18.25 -12.03
CA TRP A 225 2.92 -17.34 -11.49
C TRP A 225 4.36 -17.85 -11.58
N GLN A 226 4.59 -19.18 -11.65
CA GLN A 226 5.94 -19.75 -11.52
C GLN A 226 6.95 -19.18 -12.51
N ASP A 227 6.57 -18.96 -13.77
CA ASP A 227 7.46 -18.44 -14.79
C ASP A 227 7.91 -17.01 -14.47
N ALA A 228 7.02 -16.20 -13.90
CA ALA A 228 7.29 -14.81 -13.57
C ALA A 228 8.04 -14.66 -12.24
N ILE A 229 7.80 -15.56 -11.28
CA ILE A 229 8.53 -15.63 -10.01
C ILE A 229 9.96 -16.13 -10.24
N LEU A 230 10.14 -17.23 -10.95
CA LEU A 230 11.45 -17.81 -11.25
C LEU A 230 12.24 -16.93 -12.21
N CYS A 231 11.52 -16.30 -13.15
CA CYS A 231 12.03 -15.53 -14.28
C CYS A 231 13.36 -16.05 -14.84
N LYS A 232 13.39 -17.32 -15.25
CA LYS A 232 14.61 -18.01 -15.73
C LYS A 232 15.24 -17.32 -16.95
N GLN A 233 14.45 -16.55 -17.70
CA GLN A 233 14.85 -15.78 -18.88
C GLN A 233 15.21 -14.32 -18.57
N CYS A 234 14.96 -13.82 -17.36
CA CYS A 234 15.34 -12.46 -16.98
C CYS A 234 16.87 -12.33 -16.99
N ASN A 235 17.39 -11.22 -17.52
CA ASN A 235 18.82 -10.91 -17.52
C ASN A 235 19.26 -10.33 -16.17
N MET A 236 19.30 -11.17 -15.13
CA MET A 236 19.70 -10.78 -13.77
C MET A 236 21.01 -11.42 -13.37
N SER A 237 21.76 -10.75 -12.49
CA SER A 237 23.01 -11.28 -11.92
C SER A 237 22.80 -12.35 -10.84
N TYR A 238 21.54 -12.68 -10.54
CA TYR A 238 21.16 -13.61 -9.47
C TYR A 238 19.89 -14.38 -9.86
N GLN A 239 19.68 -15.52 -9.20
CA GLN A 239 18.44 -16.28 -9.29
C GLN A 239 17.50 -15.88 -8.15
N THR A 240 16.22 -15.65 -8.44
CA THR A 240 15.21 -15.30 -7.43
C THR A 240 15.04 -16.45 -6.43
N THR A 241 14.73 -17.64 -6.90
CA THR A 241 14.57 -18.86 -6.11
C THR A 241 14.74 -20.09 -7.01
N THR A 242 14.94 -21.27 -6.42
CA THR A 242 14.93 -22.51 -7.19
C THR A 242 13.50 -23.01 -7.40
N GLU A 243 13.27 -23.75 -8.48
CA GLU A 243 11.95 -24.35 -8.74
C GLU A 243 11.55 -25.33 -7.61
N ALA A 244 12.53 -26.07 -7.06
CA ALA A 244 12.28 -26.99 -5.95
C ALA A 244 11.82 -26.25 -4.68
N GLU A 245 12.48 -25.15 -4.32
CA GLU A 245 12.12 -24.34 -3.15
C GLU A 245 10.76 -23.68 -3.33
N LEU A 246 10.52 -23.04 -4.49
CA LEU A 246 9.24 -22.41 -4.79
C LEU A 246 8.09 -23.42 -4.73
N ARG A 247 8.21 -24.55 -5.43
CA ARG A 247 7.15 -25.57 -5.47
C ARG A 247 6.88 -26.14 -4.08
N LYS A 248 7.92 -26.38 -3.26
CA LYS A 248 7.79 -26.96 -1.93
C LYS A 248 6.89 -26.12 -1.01
N THR A 249 7.13 -24.81 -0.94
CA THR A 249 6.40 -23.92 -0.02
C THR A 249 5.09 -23.42 -0.64
N PHE A 250 5.11 -23.07 -1.93
CA PHE A 250 3.93 -22.55 -2.61
C PHE A 250 2.82 -23.60 -2.72
N LEU A 251 3.12 -24.85 -3.10
CA LEU A 251 2.11 -25.90 -3.15
C LEU A 251 1.62 -26.31 -1.75
N TYR A 252 2.42 -26.07 -0.71
CA TYR A 252 2.02 -26.36 0.66
C TYR A 252 1.11 -25.26 1.24
N GLY A 253 1.31 -23.98 0.93
CA GLY A 253 0.49 -22.93 1.54
C GLY A 253 0.44 -21.59 0.81
N GLY A 254 0.85 -21.52 -0.44
CA GLY A 254 0.83 -20.28 -1.22
C GLY A 254 1.76 -19.19 -0.70
N TYR A 255 2.77 -19.55 0.10
CA TYR A 255 3.83 -18.66 0.57
C TYR A 255 5.18 -19.11 -0.01
N TYR A 256 6.14 -18.19 -0.13
CA TYR A 256 7.44 -18.47 -0.73
C TYR A 256 8.48 -17.40 -0.37
N SER A 257 9.74 -17.66 -0.74
CA SER A 257 10.88 -16.78 -0.50
C SER A 257 11.64 -16.57 -1.81
N VAL A 258 12.07 -15.34 -2.06
CA VAL A 258 12.91 -14.97 -3.21
C VAL A 258 14.04 -14.05 -2.78
N SER A 259 15.21 -14.24 -3.38
CA SER A 259 16.31 -13.28 -3.36
C SER A 259 15.91 -12.04 -4.15
N ILE A 260 16.27 -10.86 -3.64
CA ILE A 260 16.05 -9.55 -4.26
C ILE A 260 17.29 -8.66 -4.07
N ALA A 261 17.28 -7.48 -4.71
CA ALA A 261 18.33 -6.47 -4.60
C ALA A 261 19.72 -7.04 -4.94
N GLY A 262 19.84 -7.68 -6.11
CA GLY A 262 21.09 -8.32 -6.52
C GLY A 262 21.49 -9.53 -5.66
N GLY A 263 20.54 -10.14 -4.95
CA GLY A 263 20.77 -11.24 -4.01
C GLY A 263 21.21 -10.81 -2.60
N LYS A 264 21.30 -9.50 -2.33
CA LYS A 264 21.71 -8.96 -1.02
C LYS A 264 20.59 -8.98 0.03
N MET A 265 19.33 -9.07 -0.39
CA MET A 265 18.18 -9.11 0.49
C MET A 265 17.26 -10.28 0.13
N THR A 266 16.31 -10.59 1.01
CA THR A 266 15.28 -11.62 0.79
C THR A 266 13.89 -11.00 0.93
N LEU A 267 13.01 -11.30 -0.02
CA LEU A 267 11.58 -11.03 0.10
C LEU A 267 10.88 -12.31 0.58
N LEU A 268 10.17 -12.22 1.71
CA LEU A 268 9.34 -13.31 2.22
C LEU A 268 7.87 -12.97 1.93
N VAL A 269 7.28 -13.73 1.01
CA VAL A 269 5.88 -13.59 0.61
C VAL A 269 5.05 -14.58 1.42
N LEU A 270 4.27 -14.05 2.36
CA LEU A 270 3.44 -14.81 3.28
C LEU A 270 2.01 -14.92 2.74
N ASN A 271 1.30 -15.95 3.19
CA ASN A 271 -0.14 -16.10 3.04
C ASN A 271 -0.83 -15.85 4.39
N SER A 272 -1.17 -14.58 4.63
CA SER A 272 -1.85 -14.10 5.84
C SER A 272 -3.29 -14.61 5.98
N MET A 273 -3.87 -15.22 4.94
CA MET A 273 -5.20 -15.84 5.06
C MET A 273 -5.20 -16.97 6.10
N TYR A 274 -4.06 -17.59 6.36
CA TYR A 274 -3.92 -18.58 7.43
C TYR A 274 -4.09 -18.01 8.85
N TRP A 275 -4.02 -16.69 9.01
CA TRP A 275 -4.12 -16.06 10.32
C TRP A 275 -5.33 -15.14 10.44
N ASP A 276 -5.96 -14.78 9.33
CA ASP A 276 -7.17 -13.95 9.30
C ASP A 276 -8.36 -14.63 10.00
N TRP A 277 -9.07 -13.88 10.84
CA TRP A 277 -10.18 -14.41 11.64
C TRP A 277 -11.45 -14.71 10.83
N LYS A 278 -11.65 -14.02 9.69
CA LYS A 278 -12.84 -14.18 8.82
C LYS A 278 -12.75 -15.42 7.95
N THR A 279 -11.55 -15.99 7.77
CA THR A 279 -11.38 -17.18 6.93
C THR A 279 -12.11 -18.39 7.46
N TRP A 280 -13.01 -18.93 6.63
CA TRP A 280 -13.60 -20.25 6.81
C TRP A 280 -12.60 -21.33 6.38
N LYS A 281 -12.56 -22.41 7.18
CA LYS A 281 -11.54 -23.45 7.13
C LYS A 281 -12.04 -24.77 7.73
N PRO A 282 -11.58 -25.93 7.23
CA PRO A 282 -11.55 -27.16 8.01
C PRO A 282 -10.41 -27.10 9.04
N ASP A 283 -10.71 -27.36 10.32
CA ASP A 283 -9.86 -26.96 11.46
C ASP A 283 -8.44 -27.56 11.43
N ASP A 284 -8.27 -28.88 11.51
CA ASP A 284 -6.94 -29.51 11.65
C ASP A 284 -6.01 -29.23 10.46
N TYR A 285 -6.52 -29.38 9.24
CA TYR A 285 -5.77 -29.13 8.00
C TYR A 285 -5.26 -27.69 7.92
N PHE A 286 -6.09 -26.73 8.33
CA PHE A 286 -5.72 -25.32 8.30
C PHE A 286 -4.75 -24.98 9.42
N GLN A 287 -5.00 -25.46 10.63
CA GLN A 287 -4.18 -25.17 11.81
C GLN A 287 -2.72 -25.63 11.59
N GLU A 288 -2.50 -26.84 11.06
CA GLU A 288 -1.16 -27.34 10.74
C GLU A 288 -0.41 -26.37 9.80
N ARG A 289 -1.08 -25.87 8.76
CA ARG A 289 -0.47 -24.97 7.77
C ARG A 289 -0.18 -23.59 8.34
N ALA A 290 -1.07 -23.07 9.18
CA ALA A 290 -0.89 -21.79 9.85
C ALA A 290 0.32 -21.83 10.80
N GLU A 291 0.47 -22.89 11.58
CA GLU A 291 1.61 -23.13 12.48
C GLU A 291 2.91 -23.36 11.70
N LYS A 292 2.86 -24.18 10.65
CA LYS A 292 4.03 -24.49 9.84
C LYS A 292 4.54 -23.27 9.06
N GLN A 293 3.66 -22.35 8.66
CA GLN A 293 4.07 -21.09 8.07
C GLN A 293 4.79 -20.18 9.09
N ILE A 294 4.34 -20.12 10.35
CA ILE A 294 5.06 -19.39 11.41
C ILE A 294 6.44 -20.00 11.65
N LYS A 295 6.52 -21.34 11.74
CA LYS A 295 7.80 -22.04 11.88
C LYS A 295 8.72 -21.76 10.70
N TRP A 296 8.19 -21.83 9.48
CA TRP A 296 8.94 -21.50 8.27
C TRP A 296 9.44 -20.05 8.28
N LEU A 297 8.61 -19.09 8.71
CA LEU A 297 9.02 -17.70 8.85
C LEU A 297 10.19 -17.54 9.84
N GLU A 298 10.13 -18.19 11.01
CA GLU A 298 11.23 -18.20 11.98
C GLU A 298 12.52 -18.80 11.37
N GLU A 299 12.42 -19.90 10.64
CA GLU A 299 13.55 -20.52 9.93
C GLU A 299 14.15 -19.59 8.87
N GLN A 300 13.32 -18.88 8.10
CA GLN A 300 13.79 -17.92 7.09
C GLN A 300 14.46 -16.70 7.71
N LEU A 301 13.91 -16.16 8.80
CA LEU A 301 14.52 -15.04 9.54
C LEU A 301 15.87 -15.45 10.14
N GLN A 302 15.95 -16.66 10.69
CA GLN A 302 17.21 -17.21 11.20
C GLN A 302 18.24 -17.42 10.09
N LEU A 303 17.81 -17.89 8.90
CA LEU A 303 18.68 -18.03 7.73
C LEU A 303 19.19 -16.69 7.23
N ALA A 304 18.32 -15.67 7.16
CA ALA A 304 18.72 -14.33 6.78
C ALA A 304 19.77 -13.76 7.76
N LYS A 305 19.55 -13.95 9.07
CA LYS A 305 20.51 -13.58 10.11
C LYS A 305 21.86 -14.27 9.94
N SER A 306 21.88 -15.59 9.72
CA SER A 306 23.14 -16.35 9.59
C SER A 306 23.88 -16.07 8.30
N THR A 307 23.19 -15.58 7.27
CA THR A 307 23.76 -15.20 5.97
C THR A 307 23.97 -13.70 5.81
N ASN A 308 23.84 -12.92 6.89
CA ASN A 308 23.99 -11.45 6.90
C ASN A 308 23.11 -10.74 5.85
N LYS A 309 21.86 -11.19 5.74
CA LYS A 309 20.81 -10.57 4.91
C LYS A 309 19.70 -10.02 5.79
N ARG A 310 19.08 -8.94 5.34
CA ARG A 310 17.81 -8.45 5.89
C ARG A 310 16.65 -8.81 4.97
N VAL A 311 15.46 -8.88 5.57
CA VAL A 311 14.24 -9.33 4.90
C VAL A 311 13.22 -8.22 4.75
N ILE A 312 12.53 -8.19 3.61
CA ILE A 312 11.25 -7.49 3.48
C ILE A 312 10.15 -8.55 3.62
N LEU A 313 9.18 -8.31 4.49
CA LEU A 313 8.02 -9.17 4.64
C LEU A 313 6.87 -8.61 3.82
N THR A 314 6.09 -9.48 3.19
CA THR A 314 4.83 -9.06 2.58
C THR A 314 3.74 -10.10 2.67
N SER A 315 2.50 -9.62 2.70
CA SER A 315 1.29 -10.38 2.44
C SER A 315 0.17 -9.40 2.07
N HIS A 316 -1.06 -9.88 2.09
CA HIS A 316 -2.24 -9.05 1.85
C HIS A 316 -2.80 -8.39 3.12
N ILE A 317 -3.42 -9.16 4.03
CA ILE A 317 -4.05 -8.62 5.25
C ILE A 317 -2.98 -8.42 6.34
N PRO A 318 -2.78 -7.20 6.87
CA PRO A 318 -1.78 -6.94 7.90
C PRO A 318 -2.21 -7.42 9.29
N PRO A 319 -1.27 -7.65 10.23
CA PRO A 319 -1.59 -7.82 11.65
C PRO A 319 -2.13 -6.52 12.25
N GLY A 320 -3.00 -6.62 13.23
CA GLY A 320 -3.54 -5.48 13.99
C GLY A 320 -5.04 -5.28 13.78
N ILE A 321 -5.50 -4.02 13.82
CA ILE A 321 -6.92 -3.67 13.84
C ILE A 321 -7.43 -3.29 12.44
N ASP A 322 -8.61 -3.79 12.09
CA ASP A 322 -9.40 -3.40 10.93
C ASP A 322 -9.88 -1.96 11.11
N THR A 323 -9.44 -1.07 10.21
CA THR A 323 -9.74 0.36 10.31
C THR A 323 -11.19 0.72 9.94
N TYR A 324 -11.96 -0.21 9.37
CA TYR A 324 -13.36 0.01 9.04
C TYR A 324 -14.32 -0.39 10.16
N VAL A 325 -13.98 -1.43 10.92
CA VAL A 325 -14.88 -2.02 11.93
C VAL A 325 -14.27 -2.15 13.34
N GLU A 326 -13.03 -1.70 13.52
CA GLU A 326 -12.31 -1.64 14.80
C GLU A 326 -12.17 -3.01 15.51
N LYS A 327 -12.00 -4.09 14.73
CA LYS A 327 -11.77 -5.46 15.24
C LYS A 327 -10.39 -5.97 14.84
N THR A 328 -9.85 -6.94 15.59
CA THR A 328 -8.61 -7.61 15.19
C THR A 328 -8.77 -8.29 13.83
N LEU A 329 -7.76 -8.23 12.98
CA LEU A 329 -7.75 -8.89 11.65
C LEU A 329 -7.30 -10.34 11.74
N TRP A 330 -6.32 -10.61 12.60
CA TRP A 330 -5.78 -11.94 12.77
C TRP A 330 -6.23 -12.56 14.08
N LEU A 331 -6.18 -13.88 14.15
CA LEU A 331 -6.30 -14.65 15.37
C LEU A 331 -5.17 -14.26 16.35
N THR A 332 -5.52 -14.06 17.61
CA THR A 332 -4.61 -13.48 18.61
C THR A 332 -3.34 -14.29 18.80
N ASN A 333 -3.44 -15.63 18.85
CA ASN A 333 -2.27 -16.51 19.01
C ASN A 333 -1.24 -16.35 17.89
N PHE A 334 -1.68 -16.25 16.63
CA PHE A 334 -0.78 -16.04 15.49
C PHE A 334 -0.27 -14.60 15.42
N THR A 335 -1.08 -13.62 15.85
CA THR A 335 -0.65 -12.23 15.98
C THR A 335 0.50 -12.11 16.97
N ASP A 336 0.38 -12.71 18.15
CA ASP A 336 1.40 -12.64 19.20
C ASP A 336 2.71 -13.32 18.75
N LEU A 337 2.62 -14.51 18.13
CA LEU A 337 3.77 -15.21 17.57
C LEU A 337 4.47 -14.39 16.48
N TYR A 338 3.71 -13.83 15.54
CA TYR A 338 4.26 -12.99 14.48
C TYR A 338 4.92 -11.73 15.03
N MET A 339 4.26 -11.03 15.96
CA MET A 339 4.77 -9.82 16.59
C MET A 339 6.08 -10.10 17.33
N ASP A 340 6.18 -11.20 18.08
CA ASP A 340 7.43 -11.57 18.77
C ASP A 340 8.59 -11.79 17.78
N LEU A 341 8.32 -12.47 16.65
CA LEU A 341 9.34 -12.67 15.62
C LEU A 341 9.85 -11.34 15.05
N VAL A 342 8.94 -10.46 14.61
CA VAL A 342 9.33 -9.25 13.84
C VAL A 342 9.73 -8.06 14.69
N THR A 343 9.34 -8.00 15.97
CA THR A 343 9.66 -6.88 16.87
C THR A 343 10.64 -7.24 17.98
N ASN A 344 10.79 -8.52 18.34
CA ASN A 344 11.73 -8.93 19.38
C ASN A 344 12.86 -9.78 18.79
N LYS A 345 12.59 -11.03 18.42
CA LYS A 345 13.64 -12.02 18.11
C LYS A 345 14.51 -11.66 16.91
N PHE A 346 13.91 -11.03 15.90
CA PHE A 346 14.56 -10.74 14.61
C PHE A 346 14.34 -9.30 14.14
N SER A 347 14.12 -8.36 15.06
CA SER A 347 13.88 -6.95 14.74
C SER A 347 15.00 -6.30 13.90
N GLU A 348 16.24 -6.73 14.08
CA GLU A 348 17.41 -6.28 13.33
C GLU A 348 17.44 -6.84 11.89
N VAL A 349 16.82 -8.00 11.68
CA VAL A 349 16.78 -8.71 10.39
C VAL A 349 15.64 -8.18 9.52
N VAL A 350 14.53 -7.75 10.11
CA VAL A 350 13.39 -7.20 9.35
C VAL A 350 13.71 -5.78 8.88
N ALA A 351 13.85 -5.60 7.57
CA ALA A 351 14.11 -4.31 6.92
C ALA A 351 12.86 -3.43 6.79
N GLY A 352 11.70 -4.07 6.70
CA GLY A 352 10.40 -3.42 6.52
C GLY A 352 9.34 -4.45 6.15
N GLN A 353 8.08 -4.03 6.19
CA GLN A 353 6.95 -4.89 5.87
C GLN A 353 5.97 -4.16 4.97
N ILE A 354 5.35 -4.87 4.02
CA ILE A 354 4.45 -4.30 3.02
C ILE A 354 3.17 -5.12 2.98
N TYR A 355 2.03 -4.46 3.23
CA TYR A 355 0.70 -5.08 3.23
C TYR A 355 -0.31 -4.17 2.52
N ALA A 356 -1.55 -4.62 2.35
CA ALA A 356 -2.58 -3.87 1.62
C ALA A 356 -3.97 -4.03 2.25
N HIS A 357 -4.98 -4.46 1.48
CA HIS A 357 -6.35 -4.79 1.92
C HIS A 357 -7.26 -3.61 2.29
N PHE A 358 -6.70 -2.51 2.82
CA PHE A 358 -7.52 -1.37 3.25
C PHE A 358 -7.84 -0.37 2.14
N HIS A 359 -7.16 -0.46 0.99
CA HIS A 359 -7.27 0.49 -0.12
C HIS A 359 -6.87 1.92 0.27
N LYS A 360 -6.08 2.07 1.35
CA LYS A 360 -5.67 3.35 1.92
C LYS A 360 -4.17 3.42 2.08
N ASP A 361 -3.61 4.59 1.78
CA ASP A 361 -2.23 4.90 2.14
C ASP A 361 -2.15 5.05 3.66
N SER A 362 -1.35 4.20 4.29
CA SER A 362 -1.13 4.25 5.72
C SER A 362 0.16 3.53 6.08
N PHE A 363 0.50 3.55 7.37
CA PHE A 363 1.59 2.78 7.93
C PHE A 363 1.24 2.34 9.35
N ARG A 364 1.93 1.32 9.84
CA ARG A 364 1.84 0.88 11.24
C ARG A 364 3.22 0.82 11.83
N PHE A 365 3.35 1.30 13.05
CA PHE A 365 4.56 1.14 13.84
C PHE A 365 4.32 0.08 14.92
N LEU A 366 5.18 -0.92 14.95
CA LEU A 366 5.04 -2.12 15.76
C LEU A 366 6.08 -2.09 16.88
N HIS A 367 5.65 -2.34 18.11
CA HIS A 367 6.54 -2.44 19.28
C HIS A 367 6.35 -3.77 19.97
N GLY A 368 7.46 -4.42 20.32
CA GLY A 368 7.45 -5.71 21.02
C GLY A 368 7.01 -5.61 22.49
N ASN A 369 7.06 -4.42 23.07
CA ASN A 369 6.56 -4.17 24.42
C ASN A 369 5.92 -2.78 24.50
N LYS A 370 4.67 -2.72 24.96
CA LYS A 370 3.91 -1.47 25.12
C LYS A 370 4.59 -0.43 26.04
N LYS A 371 5.50 -0.88 26.91
CA LYS A 371 6.24 -0.02 27.85
C LYS A 371 7.65 0.34 27.38
N ASP A 372 8.18 -0.35 26.38
CA ASP A 372 9.52 -0.11 25.80
C ASP A 372 9.34 0.37 24.35
N LEU A 373 9.31 1.68 24.18
CA LEU A 373 9.20 2.35 22.88
C LEU A 373 10.56 2.52 22.19
N SER A 374 11.59 1.77 22.60
CA SER A 374 12.89 1.85 21.95
C SER A 374 12.83 1.28 20.53
N LEU A 375 13.55 1.93 19.61
CA LEU A 375 13.64 1.50 18.21
C LEU A 375 14.29 0.11 18.07
N LYS A 376 15.02 -0.35 19.09
CA LYS A 376 15.70 -1.66 19.12
C LYS A 376 14.75 -2.86 19.11
N LYS A 377 13.47 -2.66 19.46
CA LYS A 377 12.44 -3.70 19.47
C LYS A 377 11.21 -3.25 18.71
N SER A 378 11.46 -2.73 17.52
CA SER A 378 10.43 -2.14 16.68
C SER A 378 10.50 -2.66 15.26
N SER A 379 9.36 -2.54 14.58
CA SER A 379 9.25 -2.79 13.15
C SER A 379 8.17 -1.86 12.58
N TYR A 380 8.04 -1.82 11.27
CA TYR A 380 7.02 -1.00 10.63
C TYR A 380 6.39 -1.74 9.44
N ILE A 381 5.14 -1.38 9.15
CA ILE A 381 4.38 -1.82 8.00
C ILE A 381 4.04 -0.60 7.16
N LEU A 382 4.29 -0.67 5.86
CA LEU A 382 3.71 0.22 4.87
C LEU A 382 2.44 -0.43 4.31
N LEU A 383 1.33 0.30 4.35
CA LEU A 383 0.06 -0.13 3.80
C LEU A 383 -0.14 0.50 2.43
N MET A 384 -0.33 -0.36 1.43
CA MET A 384 -0.50 0.00 0.03
C MET A 384 -1.98 0.33 -0.23
N PRO A 385 -2.30 1.47 -0.86
CA PRO A 385 -3.64 1.71 -1.38
C PRO A 385 -3.85 0.93 -2.69
N SER A 386 -5.08 0.94 -3.20
CA SER A 386 -5.50 0.03 -4.27
C SER A 386 -5.48 0.65 -5.66
N ILE A 387 -5.28 -0.16 -6.70
CA ILE A 387 -5.64 0.26 -8.07
C ILE A 387 -7.16 0.42 -8.17
N SER A 388 -7.93 -0.51 -7.58
CA SER A 388 -9.39 -0.42 -7.58
C SER A 388 -9.90 0.80 -6.83
N PRO A 389 -10.77 1.63 -7.44
CA PRO A 389 -11.38 2.78 -6.79
C PRO A 389 -12.66 2.45 -6.00
N VAL A 390 -12.95 1.16 -5.76
CA VAL A 390 -14.21 0.68 -5.17
C VAL A 390 -14.51 1.28 -3.80
N TYR A 391 -13.49 1.61 -2.99
CA TYR A 391 -13.65 2.23 -1.67
C TYR A 391 -13.33 3.74 -1.67
N ASN A 392 -13.61 4.43 -2.78
CA ASN A 392 -13.49 5.88 -2.93
C ASN A 392 -12.06 6.43 -2.85
N ASN A 393 -11.06 5.59 -3.12
CA ASN A 393 -9.69 6.03 -3.36
C ASN A 393 -9.46 6.30 -4.85
N ASN A 394 -8.41 7.06 -5.16
CA ASN A 394 -7.90 7.14 -6.52
C ASN A 394 -7.03 5.91 -6.84
N PRO A 395 -7.05 5.41 -8.09
CA PRO A 395 -6.12 4.37 -8.54
C PRO A 395 -4.68 4.83 -8.40
N ASN A 396 -3.79 3.94 -7.95
CA ASN A 396 -2.43 4.33 -7.58
C ASN A 396 -1.42 3.17 -7.65
N PHE A 397 -0.14 3.53 -7.58
CA PHE A 397 0.98 2.59 -7.42
C PHE A 397 2.16 3.27 -6.73
N ARG A 398 3.15 2.49 -6.28
CA ARG A 398 4.41 2.99 -5.71
C ARG A 398 5.62 2.61 -6.55
N VAL A 399 6.59 3.52 -6.59
CA VAL A 399 8.00 3.20 -6.85
C VAL A 399 8.67 3.16 -5.48
N VAL A 400 9.33 2.06 -5.14
CA VAL A 400 10.01 1.92 -3.84
C VAL A 400 11.50 1.79 -4.08
N HIS A 401 12.29 2.53 -3.30
CA HIS A 401 13.75 2.56 -3.41
C HIS A 401 14.39 1.79 -2.27
N LEU A 402 15.26 0.85 -2.63
CA LEU A 402 16.09 0.06 -1.75
C LEU A 402 17.52 0.55 -1.79
N ASP A 403 18.14 0.59 -0.63
CA ASP A 403 19.57 0.70 -0.48
C ASP A 403 20.13 -0.71 -0.19
N PRO A 404 20.79 -1.36 -1.16
CA PRO A 404 21.25 -2.74 -1.00
C PRO A 404 22.41 -2.87 -0.01
N ASP A 405 23.15 -1.79 0.25
CA ASP A 405 24.30 -1.80 1.16
C ASP A 405 23.82 -1.59 2.61
N LEU A 406 22.79 -0.77 2.82
CA LEU A 406 22.07 -0.68 4.10
C LEU A 406 21.04 -1.81 4.31
N GLN A 407 20.75 -2.58 3.26
CA GLN A 407 19.70 -3.60 3.19
C GLN A 407 18.37 -3.06 3.76
N ALA A 408 17.93 -1.90 3.28
CA ALA A 408 16.77 -1.18 3.81
C ALA A 408 15.93 -0.52 2.70
N ILE A 409 14.64 -0.34 2.99
CA ILE A 409 13.80 0.58 2.23
C ILE A 409 14.26 2.00 2.58
N LYS A 410 14.74 2.74 1.57
CA LYS A 410 15.26 4.10 1.72
C LYS A 410 14.16 5.15 1.56
N ASP A 411 13.31 4.97 0.55
CA ASP A 411 12.22 5.90 0.25
C ASP A 411 11.14 5.23 -0.64
N TYR A 412 10.01 5.90 -0.84
CA TYR A 412 9.04 5.55 -1.86
C TYR A 412 8.34 6.77 -2.46
N GLU A 413 7.98 6.66 -3.74
CA GLU A 413 7.15 7.63 -4.45
C GLU A 413 5.75 7.06 -4.65
N GLN A 414 4.72 7.78 -4.20
CA GLN A 414 3.32 7.41 -4.40
C GLN A 414 2.76 8.13 -5.63
N TRP A 415 2.37 7.36 -6.64
CA TRP A 415 1.75 7.87 -7.87
C TRP A 415 0.26 7.55 -7.85
N TYR A 416 -0.57 8.47 -8.32
CA TYR A 416 -2.02 8.26 -8.41
C TYR A 416 -2.60 8.89 -9.69
N MET A 417 -3.72 8.34 -10.13
CA MET A 417 -4.56 8.90 -11.19
C MET A 417 -5.75 9.60 -10.55
N ASN A 418 -5.95 10.89 -10.80
CA ASN A 418 -7.20 11.54 -10.42
C ASN A 418 -8.30 11.04 -11.35
N LEU A 419 -9.05 10.03 -10.89
CA LEU A 419 -10.02 9.32 -11.72
C LEU A 419 -11.15 10.24 -12.16
N VAL A 420 -11.62 11.11 -11.26
CA VAL A 420 -12.70 12.07 -11.56
C VAL A 420 -12.30 13.00 -12.71
N MET A 421 -11.10 13.59 -12.65
CA MET A 421 -10.61 14.46 -13.73
C MET A 421 -10.39 13.71 -15.06
N ALA A 422 -10.04 12.43 -15.01
CA ALA A 422 -9.86 11.62 -16.21
C ALA A 422 -11.17 11.21 -16.88
N THR A 423 -12.29 11.24 -16.15
CA THR A 423 -13.63 10.87 -16.65
C THR A 423 -14.50 12.06 -17.06
N GLY A 424 -14.08 13.31 -16.80
CA GLY A 424 -14.75 14.54 -17.25
C GLY A 424 -15.02 15.54 -16.14
#